data_AF-A0A9Y2IAQ0-F1
#
_entry.id   AF-A0A9Y2IAQ0-F1
#
_cell.length_a   1.000
_cell.length_b   1.000
_cell.length_c   1.000
_cell.angle_alpha   90.00
_cell.angle_beta   90.00
_cell.angle_gamma   90.00
#
_symmetry.space_group_name_H-M   'P 1'
#
loop_
_entity.id
_entity.type
_entity.pdbx_description
1 polymer ?
#
loop_
_entity_poly.entity_id
_entity_poly.type
_entity_poly.pdbx_seq_one_letter_code
_entity_poly.pdbx_strand_id
1 'polypeptide(L)'
;MIIGEAGRAAQTVFGDVSGRGPVYGGGGGAGGTFEMEPAELDAVIGLWEDQLTKITADGRKIADIVTALKAPGKDPASSDYATTGGDSLRALQEQNDSMRQYVQGYLAKLKAAKDKTVATDQANAELGQAR
;
A
#
# COMPACT_ATOMS: atom_id res chain seq x y z
N MET A 1 23.43 4.01 -7.06
CA MET A 1 22.12 4.12 -6.39
C MET A 1 21.10 3.39 -7.26
N ILE A 2 20.89 2.10 -7.03
CA ILE A 2 19.81 1.34 -7.69
C ILE A 2 18.80 1.03 -6.60
N ILE A 3 17.79 1.88 -6.45
CA ILE A 3 16.68 1.61 -5.55
C ILE A 3 15.87 0.49 -6.20
N GLY A 4 15.75 -0.66 -5.54
CA GLY A 4 14.90 -1.76 -6.01
C GLY A 4 13.45 -1.29 -6.27
N GLU A 5 12.69 -2.00 -7.09
CA GLU A 5 11.37 -1.55 -7.55
C GLU A 5 10.42 -1.17 -6.40
N ALA A 6 10.46 -1.92 -5.28
CA ALA A 6 9.69 -1.59 -4.07
C ALA A 6 10.13 -0.30 -3.40
N GLY A 7 11.42 0.00 -3.41
CA GLY A 7 11.97 1.19 -2.79
C GLY A 7 11.57 2.43 -3.59
N ARG A 8 11.52 2.31 -4.92
CA ARG A 8 11.03 3.40 -5.78
C ARG A 8 9.53 3.61 -5.60
N ALA A 9 8.75 2.54 -5.50
CA ALA A 9 7.32 2.63 -5.26
C ALA A 9 7.02 3.29 -3.91
N ALA A 10 7.73 2.88 -2.84
CA ALA A 10 7.64 3.51 -1.54
C ALA A 10 8.09 4.97 -1.59
N GLN A 11 9.18 5.29 -2.28
CA GLN A 11 9.67 6.67 -2.37
C GLN A 11 8.73 7.58 -3.17
N THR A 12 8.06 7.04 -4.19
CA THR A 12 7.06 7.78 -4.98
C THR A 12 5.83 8.15 -4.13
N VAL A 13 5.42 7.27 -3.23
CA VAL A 13 4.21 7.45 -2.41
C VAL A 13 4.50 8.21 -1.11
N PHE A 14 5.64 7.92 -0.47
CA PHE A 14 5.97 8.39 0.87
C PHE A 14 7.09 9.44 0.89
N GLY A 15 7.71 9.77 -0.25
CA GLY A 15 8.88 10.65 -0.31
C GLY A 15 10.16 9.95 0.15
N ASP A 16 11.18 10.72 0.56
CA ASP A 16 12.42 10.13 1.06
C ASP A 16 12.18 9.29 2.32
N VAL A 17 12.30 7.96 2.17
CA VAL A 17 12.08 6.97 3.22
C VAL A 17 13.31 6.82 4.13
N SER A 18 14.43 7.50 3.81
CA SER A 18 15.73 7.36 4.49
C SER A 18 15.78 7.93 5.92
N GLY A 19 14.73 8.65 6.36
CA GLY A 19 14.62 9.20 7.72
C GLY A 19 14.55 8.15 8.86
N ARG A 20 14.52 6.84 8.54
CA ARG A 20 14.53 5.73 9.51
C ARG A 20 15.71 4.74 9.34
N GLY A 21 16.71 5.05 8.51
CA GLY A 21 17.90 4.22 8.28
C GLY A 21 18.24 4.10 6.78
N PRO A 22 19.49 3.73 6.42
CA PRO A 22 19.90 3.67 5.01
C PRO A 22 19.08 2.63 4.25
N VAL A 23 18.59 2.99 3.05
CA VAL A 23 17.98 2.07 2.10
C VAL A 23 18.99 1.83 0.97
N TYR A 24 19.66 0.67 0.96
CA TYR A 24 20.69 0.28 -0.01
C TYR A 24 20.17 -0.85 -0.91
N GLY A 25 19.76 -0.52 -2.13
CA GLY A 25 19.53 -1.51 -3.18
C GLY A 25 20.86 -1.86 -3.88
N GLY A 26 21.29 -3.11 -3.72
CA GLY A 26 22.46 -3.68 -4.38
C GLY A 26 22.03 -4.39 -5.66
N GLY A 27 22.50 -3.89 -6.81
CA GLY A 27 22.10 -4.39 -8.12
C GLY A 27 22.74 -5.72 -8.51
N GLY A 28 21.97 -6.60 -9.15
CA GLY A 28 22.52 -7.53 -10.12
C GLY A 28 21.67 -8.77 -10.44
N GLY A 29 20.84 -8.68 -11.48
CA GLY A 29 20.57 -9.83 -12.36
C GLY A 29 19.12 -10.32 -12.44
N ALA A 30 18.51 -10.03 -13.60
CA ALA A 30 17.49 -10.83 -14.29
C ALA A 30 16.51 -11.66 -13.43
N GLY A 31 15.46 -11.00 -12.94
CA GLY A 31 14.28 -11.63 -12.32
C GLY A 31 13.64 -10.61 -11.39
N GLY A 32 12.31 -10.50 -11.38
CA GLY A 32 11.57 -9.60 -10.47
C GLY A 32 11.75 -10.00 -9.01
N THR A 33 12.92 -9.68 -8.45
CA THR A 33 13.37 -10.04 -7.12
C THR A 33 13.58 -8.73 -6.37
N PHE A 34 12.96 -8.60 -5.20
CA PHE A 34 13.13 -7.42 -4.37
C PHE A 34 14.55 -7.48 -3.77
N GLU A 35 15.52 -6.77 -4.35
CA GLU A 35 16.87 -6.60 -3.81
C GLU A 35 16.81 -5.57 -2.66
N MET A 36 16.31 -5.99 -1.51
CA MET A 36 16.28 -5.24 -0.25
C MET A 36 16.82 -6.11 0.87
N GLU A 37 17.49 -5.51 1.84
CA GLU A 37 17.78 -6.18 3.10
C GLU A 37 16.45 -6.53 3.80
N PRO A 38 16.37 -7.66 4.54
CA PRO A 38 15.12 -8.07 5.21
C PRO A 38 14.51 -6.98 6.09
N ALA A 39 15.36 -6.18 6.76
CA ALA A 39 14.93 -5.06 7.59
C ALA A 39 14.34 -3.89 6.79
N GLU A 40 14.84 -3.63 5.59
CA GLU A 40 14.31 -2.59 4.70
C GLU A 40 12.97 -3.02 4.12
N LEU A 41 12.84 -4.29 3.75
CA LEU A 41 11.58 -4.86 3.29
C LEU A 41 10.50 -4.79 4.39
N ASP A 42 10.88 -5.03 5.65
CA ASP A 42 9.99 -4.86 6.80
C ASP A 42 9.54 -3.41 7.02
N ALA A 43 10.46 -2.44 6.86
CA ALA A 43 10.10 -1.03 6.95
C ALA A 43 9.10 -0.63 5.85
N VAL A 44 9.31 -1.10 4.62
CA VAL A 44 8.40 -0.83 3.49
C VAL A 44 7.05 -1.50 3.72
N ILE A 45 7.02 -2.75 4.19
CA ILE A 45 5.77 -3.45 4.56
C ILE A 45 5.00 -2.62 5.60
N GLY A 46 5.66 -2.16 6.65
CA GLY A 46 5.05 -1.34 7.70
C GLY A 46 4.41 -0.05 7.15
N LEU A 47 5.08 0.65 6.23
CA LEU A 47 4.53 1.85 5.61
C LEU A 47 3.26 1.57 4.79
N TRP A 48 3.24 0.46 4.06
CA TRP A 48 2.06 0.05 3.31
C TRP A 48 0.92 -0.43 4.22
N GLU A 49 1.21 -1.07 5.34
CA GLU A 49 0.22 -1.43 6.37
C GLU A 49 -0.40 -0.20 7.04
N ASP A 50 0.41 0.81 7.35
CA ASP A 50 -0.06 2.11 7.84
C ASP A 50 -0.95 2.80 6.80
N GLN A 51 -0.55 2.78 5.53
CA GLN A 51 -1.32 3.36 4.44
C GLN A 51 -2.66 2.62 4.23
N LEU A 52 -2.65 1.29 4.32
CA LEU A 52 -3.88 0.49 4.25
C LEU A 52 -4.85 0.84 5.38
N THR A 53 -4.32 1.09 6.58
CA THR A 53 -5.13 1.53 7.73
C THR A 53 -5.80 2.87 7.46
N LYS A 54 -5.07 3.84 6.89
CA LYS A 54 -5.61 5.16 6.50
C LYS A 54 -6.70 5.04 5.44
N ILE A 55 -6.43 4.32 4.34
CA ILE A 55 -7.40 4.08 3.26
C ILE A 55 -8.67 3.40 3.79
N THR A 56 -8.53 2.46 4.72
CA THR A 56 -9.68 1.78 5.36
C THR A 56 -10.49 2.74 6.22
N ALA A 57 -9.82 3.61 6.98
CA ALA A 57 -10.49 4.62 7.79
C ALA A 57 -11.23 5.65 6.92
N ASP A 58 -10.62 6.10 5.82
CA ASP A 58 -11.24 7.05 4.89
C ASP A 58 -12.44 6.44 4.17
N GLY A 59 -12.38 5.17 3.79
CA GLY A 59 -13.54 4.44 3.26
C GLY A 59 -14.73 4.41 4.23
N ARG A 60 -14.49 4.26 5.53
CA ARG A 60 -15.57 4.34 6.54
C ARG A 60 -16.17 5.74 6.60
N LYS A 61 -15.34 6.78 6.62
CA LYS A 61 -15.82 8.17 6.62
C LYS A 61 -16.65 8.48 5.38
N ILE A 62 -16.23 8.03 4.20
CA ILE A 62 -16.99 8.23 2.96
C ILE A 62 -18.36 7.57 3.08
N ALA A 63 -18.43 6.31 3.54
CA ALA A 63 -19.69 5.60 3.75
C ALA A 63 -20.61 6.32 4.77
N ASP A 64 -20.04 6.87 5.84
CA ASP A 64 -20.78 7.64 6.84
C ASP A 64 -21.37 8.92 6.22
N ILE A 65 -20.60 9.63 5.39
CA ILE A 65 -21.06 10.85 4.70
C ILE A 65 -22.15 10.51 3.69
N VAL A 66 -22.00 9.43 2.91
CA VAL A 66 -23.05 8.96 1.97
C VAL A 66 -24.36 8.70 2.71
N THR A 67 -24.28 8.06 3.89
CA THR A 67 -25.45 7.75 4.71
C THR A 67 -26.09 9.00 5.30
N ALA A 68 -25.28 10.01 5.63
CA ALA A 68 -25.74 11.26 6.21
C ALA A 68 -26.28 12.27 5.18
N LEU A 69 -25.90 12.15 3.91
CA LEU A 69 -26.26 13.10 2.86
C LEU A 69 -27.77 13.10 2.63
N LYS A 70 -28.38 14.27 2.82
CA LYS A 70 -29.80 14.52 2.62
C LYS A 70 -29.99 15.85 1.92
N ALA A 71 -31.07 15.94 1.13
CA ALA A 71 -31.49 17.20 0.53
C ALA A 71 -31.80 18.23 1.63
N PRO A 72 -31.27 19.46 1.54
CA PRO A 72 -31.52 20.51 2.54
C PRO A 72 -32.97 21.02 2.53
N GLY A 73 -33.66 20.88 1.39
CA GLY A 73 -35.05 21.25 1.19
C GLY A 73 -35.81 20.20 0.36
N LYS A 74 -37.13 20.42 0.18
CA LYS A 74 -38.01 19.56 -0.64
C LYS A 74 -38.15 20.05 -2.08
N ASP A 75 -37.46 21.12 -2.44
CA ASP A 75 -37.46 21.66 -3.79
C ASP A 75 -36.60 20.80 -4.74
N PRO A 76 -36.82 20.90 -6.06
CA PRO A 76 -36.05 20.15 -7.04
C PRO A 76 -34.54 20.39 -6.94
N ALA A 77 -34.10 21.64 -6.72
CA ALA A 77 -32.67 21.95 -6.67
C ALA A 77 -31.98 21.30 -5.47
N SER A 78 -32.62 21.28 -4.30
CA SER A 78 -32.14 20.54 -3.13
C SER A 78 -32.02 19.03 -3.36
N SER A 79 -32.98 18.46 -4.10
CA SER A 79 -32.99 17.02 -4.43
C SER A 79 -31.90 16.66 -5.44
N ASP A 80 -31.73 17.48 -6.46
CA ASP A 80 -30.70 17.32 -7.49
C ASP A 80 -29.30 17.46 -6.89
N TYR A 81 -29.11 18.41 -5.98
CA TYR A 81 -27.86 18.58 -5.23
C TYR A 81 -27.50 17.33 -4.42
N ALA A 82 -28.46 16.80 -3.64
CA ALA A 82 -28.22 15.59 -2.86
C ALA A 82 -27.94 14.36 -3.73
N THR A 83 -28.61 14.26 -4.88
CA THR A 83 -28.39 13.17 -5.85
C THR A 83 -26.99 13.25 -6.44
N THR A 84 -26.61 14.41 -7.00
CA THR A 84 -25.29 14.62 -7.62
C THR A 84 -24.16 14.48 -6.60
N GLY A 85 -24.36 14.98 -5.37
CA GLY A 85 -23.44 14.78 -4.26
C GLY A 85 -23.30 13.30 -3.90
N GLY A 86 -24.40 12.56 -3.86
CA GLY A 86 -24.42 11.12 -3.59
C GLY A 86 -23.65 10.32 -4.64
N ASP A 87 -23.84 10.64 -5.93
CA ASP A 87 -23.13 10.00 -7.04
C ASP A 87 -21.62 10.28 -6.96
N SER A 88 -21.24 11.51 -6.66
CA SER A 88 -19.83 11.89 -6.48
C SER A 88 -19.17 11.14 -5.31
N LEU A 89 -19.87 10.99 -4.18
CA LEU A 89 -19.37 10.25 -3.02
C LEU A 89 -19.29 8.74 -3.30
N ARG A 90 -20.21 8.18 -4.11
CA ARG A 90 -20.15 6.78 -4.52
C ARG A 90 -18.94 6.52 -5.42
N ALA A 91 -18.67 7.40 -6.37
CA ALA A 91 -17.46 7.32 -7.19
C ALA A 91 -16.18 7.40 -6.33
N LEU A 92 -16.17 8.27 -5.32
CA LEU A 92 -15.07 8.37 -4.37
C LEU A 92 -14.89 7.07 -3.54
N GLN A 93 -16.00 6.46 -3.12
CA GLN A 93 -15.99 5.16 -2.42
C GLN A 93 -15.37 4.06 -3.30
N GLU A 94 -15.78 3.98 -4.57
CA GLU A 94 -15.26 3.01 -5.54
C GLU A 94 -13.75 3.20 -5.79
N GLN A 95 -13.30 4.46 -5.90
CA GLN A 95 -11.88 4.77 -6.01
C GLN A 95 -11.11 4.32 -4.75
N ASN A 96 -11.64 4.60 -3.56
CA ASN A 96 -11.03 4.19 -2.30
C ASN A 96 -10.94 2.66 -2.17
N ASP A 97 -11.98 1.94 -2.57
CA ASP A 97 -11.98 0.48 -2.59
C ASP A 97 -10.96 -0.09 -3.57
N SER A 98 -10.81 0.52 -4.75
CA SER A 98 -9.79 0.15 -5.73
C SER A 98 -8.37 0.35 -5.17
N MET A 99 -8.13 1.47 -4.48
CA MET A 99 -6.85 1.72 -3.80
C MET A 99 -6.58 0.69 -2.69
N ARG A 100 -7.60 0.36 -1.89
CA ARG A 100 -7.50 -0.64 -0.82
C ARG A 100 -7.09 -2.01 -1.38
N GLN A 101 -7.76 -2.46 -2.44
CA GLN A 101 -7.44 -3.73 -3.11
C GLN A 101 -6.02 -3.74 -3.69
N TYR A 102 -5.60 -2.65 -4.32
CA TYR A 102 -4.25 -2.49 -4.84
C TYR A 102 -3.21 -2.65 -3.73
N VAL A 103 -3.37 -1.94 -2.61
CA VAL A 103 -2.43 -2.00 -1.48
C VAL A 103 -2.39 -3.39 -0.86
N GLN A 104 -3.53 -4.06 -0.69
CA GLN A 104 -3.59 -5.43 -0.18
C GLN A 104 -2.84 -6.41 -1.09
N GLY A 105 -3.06 -6.32 -2.41
CA GLY A 105 -2.35 -7.15 -3.38
C GLY A 105 -0.84 -6.87 -3.40
N TYR A 106 -0.44 -5.62 -3.21
CA TYR A 106 0.96 -5.24 -3.14
C TYR A 106 1.63 -5.76 -1.85
N LEU A 107 0.99 -5.62 -0.70
CA LEU A 107 1.44 -6.18 0.57
C LEU A 107 1.61 -7.71 0.50
N ALA A 108 0.70 -8.42 -0.16
CA ALA A 108 0.81 -9.86 -0.36
C ALA A 108 2.09 -10.23 -1.13
N LYS A 109 2.44 -9.46 -2.18
CA LYS A 109 3.67 -9.66 -2.94
C LYS A 109 4.93 -9.38 -2.11
N LEU A 110 4.92 -8.30 -1.31
CA LEU A 110 6.05 -7.95 -0.43
C LEU A 110 6.29 -9.04 0.64
N LYS A 111 5.22 -9.54 1.27
CA LYS A 111 5.32 -10.61 2.26
C LYS A 111 5.81 -11.93 1.64
N ALA A 112 5.28 -12.31 0.49
CA ALA A 112 5.75 -13.50 -0.22
C ALA A 112 7.24 -13.40 -0.63
N ALA A 113 7.69 -12.20 -1.02
CA ALA A 113 9.10 -11.96 -1.29
C ALA A 113 9.97 -12.12 -0.04
N LYS A 114 9.54 -11.57 1.10
CA LYS A 114 10.23 -11.72 2.38
C LYS A 114 10.40 -13.19 2.75
N ASP A 115 9.32 -13.96 2.68
CA ASP A 115 9.33 -15.39 3.05
C ASP A 115 10.30 -16.18 2.18
N LYS A 116 10.37 -15.86 0.88
CA LYS A 116 11.32 -16.49 -0.05
C LYS A 116 12.79 -16.16 0.28
N THR A 117 13.08 -14.92 0.65
CA THR A 117 14.43 -14.49 1.06
C THR A 117 14.86 -15.24 2.32
N VAL A 118 14.01 -15.25 3.37
CA VAL A 118 14.31 -15.94 4.64
C VAL A 118 14.54 -17.44 4.44
N ALA A 119 13.71 -18.10 3.61
CA ALA A 119 13.87 -19.53 3.33
C ALA A 119 15.19 -19.85 2.61
N THR A 120 15.62 -18.96 1.70
CA THR A 120 16.88 -19.11 0.96
C THR A 120 18.09 -18.93 1.89
N ASP A 121 18.04 -17.94 2.78
CA ASP A 121 19.10 -17.69 3.76
C ASP A 121 19.25 -18.83 4.77
N GLN A 122 18.13 -19.40 5.24
CA GLN A 122 18.14 -20.58 6.12
C GLN A 122 18.77 -21.79 5.45
N ALA A 123 18.38 -22.10 4.21
CA ALA A 123 18.94 -23.21 3.45
C ALA A 123 20.46 -23.06 3.22
N ASN A 124 20.93 -21.84 2.95
CA ASN A 124 22.35 -21.56 2.78
C ASN A 124 23.12 -21.65 4.11
N ALA A 125 22.53 -21.22 5.21
CA ALA A 125 23.13 -21.34 6.54
C ALA A 125 23.28 -22.81 6.97
N GLU A 126 22.28 -23.65 6.71
CA GLU A 126 22.33 -25.10 6.97
C GLU A 126 23.39 -25.82 6.14
N LEU A 127 23.51 -25.47 4.85
CA LEU A 127 24.57 -26.00 3.97
C LEU A 127 25.98 -25.55 4.37
N GLY A 128 26.11 -24.35 4.94
CA GLY A 128 27.37 -23.82 5.45
C GLY A 128 27.86 -24.48 6.74
N GLN A 129 26.95 -24.97 7.59
CA GLN A 129 27.28 -25.69 8.83
C GLN A 129 27.60 -27.18 8.62
N ALA A 130 27.28 -27.73 7.45
CA ALA A 130 27.55 -29.12 7.07
C ALA A 130 28.92 -29.33 6.40
N ARG A 131 29.80 -28.32 6.37
CA ARG A 131 31.18 -28.36 5.85
C ARG A 131 32.19 -28.17 6.97
#